data_AF-A0A533XVD4-F1
#
_entry.id   AF-A0A533XVD4-F1
#
_cell.length_a   1.000
_cell.length_b   1.000
_cell.length_c   1.000
_cell.angle_alpha   90.00
_cell.angle_beta   90.00
_cell.angle_gamma   90.00
#
_symmetry.space_group_name_H-M   'P 1'
#
loop_
_entity.id
_entity.type
_entity.pdbx_description
1 polymer ?
#
loop_
_entity_poly.entity_id
_entity_poly.type
_entity_poly.pdbx_seq_one_letter_code
_entity_poly.pdbx_strand_id
1 'polypeptide(L)'
;MRSSLPSSPSDHPAVATSLRSLCGISARVPDTGSALNRKGTMQLSLFPLEPRLSKSKYVSGLQCHKRLYLEIYTPELATEHDEETQARLDAGTDVGEVARRRFPGGVLVDYDHGNLTVALRRTEELASNPSIPAIFEATLKFENVLVRVDILERLADDRWRLIEVKASTRTKDVHLDDLAIQTHVAMGAGVRLEGIALLHLNRAYVYEGGEVNLDRLFVQQDLTVAVLARLAEVPQRLLSMKAMLMEPTAPDVDPGHHCHTPYVCPFWDHCTQEKDPRWVFYLPGPKRTFDRLAEQGVHTIDTIPGGFKLSDTQQRMKDNVEWIGPDLRAALQAVRYPVHHLDFEGFMPAVPLFPGTRPYQTLPFQWSNHTEHEDGIVRHEEYLCANAGDPREELALALLRSVGRQGSICVYSGYEWRILMDLADALPRLKRELSAVAARLWDLLPIVRRHYYHPGFEGSFSIKVILPALAPSLDYSNLEIADGGLASLEYYRMAFGKTDAAEKTRIRASLLEYCKRDTLALLEIRKILLQKTFEPRDQNLTPV
;
A
#
# COMPACT_ATOMS: atom_id res chain seq x y z
N MET A 1 -20.76 24.29 -56.97
CA MET A 1 -21.83 24.88 -56.12
C MET A 1 -21.35 24.75 -54.68
N ARG A 2 -20.62 25.75 -54.16
CA ARG A 2 -21.09 26.78 -53.20
C ARG A 2 -21.88 26.15 -52.04
N SER A 3 -21.23 25.97 -50.88
CA SER A 3 -21.27 26.82 -49.67
C SER A 3 -22.09 26.05 -48.60
N SER A 4 -21.76 25.98 -47.31
CA SER A 4 -21.37 27.07 -46.41
C SER A 4 -20.80 26.50 -45.09
N LEU A 5 -19.82 27.20 -44.52
CA LEU A 5 -19.37 27.13 -43.13
C LEU A 5 -20.47 27.61 -42.16
N PRO A 6 -20.33 27.29 -40.86
CA PRO A 6 -20.40 28.32 -39.82
C PRO A 6 -19.19 28.19 -38.87
N SER A 7 -18.28 29.17 -38.77
CA SER A 7 -18.34 30.39 -37.95
C SER A 7 -18.50 30.15 -36.44
N SER A 8 -17.38 30.36 -35.74
CA SER A 8 -17.20 30.54 -34.29
C SER A 8 -18.01 31.73 -33.74
N PRO A 9 -18.27 31.73 -32.43
CA PRO A 9 -17.95 32.87 -31.56
C PRO A 9 -17.32 32.39 -30.23
N SER A 10 -16.08 32.78 -29.92
CA SER A 10 -15.67 33.97 -29.13
C SER A 10 -15.72 33.76 -27.61
N ASP A 11 -14.53 33.88 -27.01
CA ASP A 11 -14.24 34.55 -25.74
C ASP A 11 -14.89 34.02 -24.45
N HIS A 12 -14.17 33.10 -23.79
CA HIS A 12 -14.22 32.97 -22.34
C HIS A 12 -13.02 33.71 -21.72
N PRO A 13 -13.24 34.61 -20.74
CA PRO A 13 -12.18 35.44 -20.20
C PRO A 13 -11.23 34.61 -19.33
N ALA A 14 -9.94 34.85 -19.52
CA ALA A 14 -8.87 34.41 -18.64
C ALA A 14 -9.13 34.96 -17.22
N VAL A 15 -9.39 34.06 -16.28
CA VAL A 15 -9.38 34.37 -14.85
C VAL A 15 -7.92 34.31 -14.39
N ALA A 16 -7.18 35.38 -14.67
CA ALA A 16 -5.89 35.64 -14.05
C ALA A 16 -6.14 36.29 -12.68
N THR A 17 -6.38 35.47 -11.65
CA THR A 17 -6.38 35.96 -10.27
C THR A 17 -4.95 35.95 -9.76
N SER A 18 -4.37 37.14 -9.64
CA SER A 18 -3.06 37.39 -9.05
C SER A 18 -2.95 36.81 -7.64
N LEU A 19 -1.99 35.90 -7.42
CA LEU A 19 -1.62 35.29 -6.12
C LEU A 19 -0.96 36.28 -5.13
N ARG A 20 -1.13 37.59 -5.28
CA ARG A 20 -0.58 38.61 -4.37
C ARG A 20 -1.67 39.26 -3.55
N SER A 21 -2.02 38.69 -2.39
CA SER A 21 -2.49 39.45 -1.22
C SER A 21 -2.87 38.52 -0.04
N LEU A 22 -1.90 37.82 0.56
CA LEU A 22 -2.07 37.23 1.90
C LEU A 22 -0.70 37.14 2.60
N CYS A 23 -0.12 38.28 2.95
CA CYS A 23 0.89 38.38 4.02
C CYS A 23 1.18 39.86 4.29
N GLY A 24 0.56 40.40 5.33
CA GLY A 24 0.70 41.81 5.71
C GLY A 24 0.40 42.01 7.17
N ILE A 25 1.22 41.42 8.06
CA ILE A 25 1.28 41.82 9.47
C ILE A 25 2.76 41.92 9.87
N SER A 26 3.25 43.16 9.93
CA SER A 26 4.54 43.52 10.52
C SER A 26 4.35 43.64 12.03
N ALA A 27 4.90 42.69 12.80
CA ALA A 27 5.00 42.80 14.25
C ALA A 27 6.37 43.39 14.62
N ARG A 28 6.36 44.57 15.25
CA ARG A 28 7.54 45.23 15.82
C ARG A 28 8.06 44.43 17.02
N VAL A 29 9.36 44.18 17.04
CA VAL A 29 10.08 43.66 18.21
C VAL A 29 10.20 44.78 19.25
N PRO A 30 9.81 44.58 20.53
CA PRO A 30 10.10 45.54 21.58
C PRO A 30 11.55 45.38 22.07
N ASP A 31 12.20 46.52 22.19
CA ASP A 31 13.53 46.75 22.74
C ASP A 31 13.50 46.51 24.26
N THR A 32 14.18 45.48 24.77
CA THR A 32 14.31 45.26 26.22
C THR A 32 15.69 45.68 26.69
N GLY A 33 15.74 46.85 27.31
CA GLY A 33 16.91 47.42 27.96
C GLY A 33 17.50 46.53 29.06
N SER A 34 18.82 46.55 29.12
CA SER A 34 19.65 45.87 30.10
C SER A 34 19.42 46.40 31.52
N ALA A 35 19.20 45.50 32.48
CA ALA A 35 19.43 45.75 33.90
C ALA A 35 20.37 44.67 34.44
N LEU A 36 21.62 45.09 34.70
CA LEU A 36 22.62 44.30 35.42
C LEU A 36 22.16 44.03 36.85
N ASN A 37 22.17 42.77 37.28
CA ASN A 37 22.38 42.47 38.69
C ASN A 37 23.24 41.22 38.89
N ARG A 38 24.06 41.29 39.95
CA ARG A 38 25.25 40.47 40.19
C ARG A 38 24.93 39.09 40.77
N LYS A 39 25.82 38.12 40.44
CA LYS A 39 26.02 36.80 41.06
C LYS A 39 24.84 35.82 40.94
N GLY A 40 24.88 35.01 39.89
CA GLY A 40 24.08 33.79 39.75
C GLY A 40 24.48 33.09 38.46
N THR A 41 24.88 31.83 38.56
CA THR A 41 25.20 30.93 37.45
C THR A 41 24.08 31.02 36.41
N MET A 42 24.37 31.48 35.19
CA MET A 42 23.43 31.42 34.06
C MET A 42 23.25 29.95 33.70
N GLN A 43 22.25 29.31 34.29
CA GLN A 43 21.60 28.18 33.66
C GLN A 43 20.91 28.75 32.42
N LEU A 44 21.52 28.62 31.24
CA LEU A 44 20.78 28.79 30.00
C LEU A 44 19.63 27.79 30.09
N SER A 45 18.41 28.29 30.27
CA SER A 45 17.21 27.53 30.00
C SER A 45 17.29 27.12 28.54
N LEU A 46 17.69 25.86 28.29
CA LEU A 46 17.54 25.21 27.00
C LEU A 46 16.04 25.09 26.75
N PHE A 47 15.43 26.15 26.24
CA PHE A 47 14.16 26.01 25.56
C PHE A 47 14.37 24.94 24.48
N PRO A 48 13.51 23.93 24.37
CA PRO A 48 13.61 22.96 23.30
C PRO A 48 13.64 23.72 21.97
N LEU A 49 14.64 23.46 21.13
CA LEU A 49 14.64 23.99 19.78
C LEU A 49 13.40 23.45 19.08
N GLU A 50 12.62 24.35 18.47
CA GLU A 50 11.41 23.99 17.72
C GLU A 50 11.74 22.87 16.72
N PRO A 51 11.08 21.69 16.81
CA PRO A 51 11.38 20.58 15.91
C PRO A 51 11.13 20.95 14.46
N ARG A 52 12.05 20.54 13.58
CA ARG A 52 11.91 20.71 12.13
C ARG A 52 10.91 19.68 11.60
N LEU A 53 9.89 20.14 10.88
CA LEU A 53 8.95 19.27 10.19
C LEU A 53 9.40 18.98 8.76
N SER A 54 9.08 17.78 8.26
CA SER A 54 9.16 17.42 6.84
C SER A 54 7.74 17.27 6.25
N LYS A 55 7.66 17.09 4.93
CA LYS A 55 6.42 16.66 4.24
C LYS A 55 5.77 15.46 4.94
N SER A 56 6.53 14.39 5.18
CA SER A 56 6.00 13.17 5.80
C SER A 56 5.53 13.42 7.24
N LYS A 57 6.26 14.19 8.05
CA LYS A 57 5.85 14.54 9.41
C LYS A 57 4.54 15.36 9.43
N TYR A 58 4.39 16.31 8.52
CA TYR A 58 3.13 17.06 8.38
C TYR A 58 1.95 16.13 8.14
N VAL A 59 2.08 15.20 7.20
CA VAL A 59 1.03 14.22 6.87
C VAL A 59 0.75 13.28 8.05
N SER A 60 1.78 12.83 8.78
CA SER A 60 1.60 12.08 10.03
C SER A 60 0.80 12.87 11.06
N GLY A 61 1.04 14.17 11.19
CA GLY A 61 0.28 15.07 12.06
C GLY A 61 -1.19 15.19 11.66
N LEU A 62 -1.49 15.26 10.35
CA LEU A 62 -2.88 15.27 9.88
C LEU A 62 -3.63 13.99 10.25
N GLN A 63 -2.92 12.86 10.28
CA GLN A 63 -3.50 11.58 10.68
C GLN A 63 -3.68 11.48 12.19
N CYS A 64 -2.64 11.84 12.98
CA CYS A 64 -2.67 11.80 14.44
C CYS A 64 -1.52 12.62 15.04
N HIS A 65 -1.84 13.55 15.94
CA HIS A 65 -0.81 14.33 16.66
C HIS A 65 0.08 13.44 17.54
N LYS A 66 -0.47 12.38 18.15
CA LYS A 66 0.33 11.42 18.94
C LYS A 66 1.33 10.68 18.05
N ARG A 67 0.91 10.27 16.84
CA ARG A 67 1.83 9.68 15.84
C ARG A 67 2.98 10.63 15.53
N LEU A 68 2.68 11.90 15.18
CA LEU A 68 3.72 12.91 14.89
C LEU A 68 4.69 13.11 16.07
N TYR A 69 4.17 13.18 17.29
CA TYR A 69 4.99 13.34 18.48
C TYR A 69 5.97 12.16 18.66
N LEU A 70 5.45 10.92 18.63
CA LEU A 70 6.26 9.71 18.79
C LEU A 70 7.31 9.58 17.68
N GLU A 71 6.91 9.95 16.46
CA GLU A 71 7.78 10.02 15.29
C GLU A 71 8.98 10.98 15.41
N ILE A 72 8.95 11.95 16.33
CA ILE A 72 10.02 12.93 16.56
C ILE A 72 10.82 12.60 17.82
N TYR A 73 10.15 12.20 18.89
CA TYR A 73 10.76 12.05 20.21
C TYR A 73 11.09 10.62 20.61
N THR A 74 10.37 9.64 20.08
CA THR A 74 10.51 8.22 20.44
C THR A 74 10.29 7.32 19.21
N PRO A 75 11.04 7.52 18.10
CA PRO A 75 10.82 6.78 16.85
C PRO A 75 11.09 5.28 16.99
N GLU A 76 11.86 4.86 18.00
CA GLU A 76 12.14 3.45 18.33
C GLU A 76 10.90 2.65 18.76
N LEU A 77 9.78 3.32 19.09
CA LEU A 77 8.50 2.67 19.39
C LEU A 77 7.70 2.31 18.13
N ALA A 78 8.19 2.71 16.95
CA ALA A 78 7.59 2.34 15.67
C ALA A 78 7.91 0.88 15.35
N THR A 79 6.91 0.12 14.90
CA THR A 79 7.12 -1.15 14.23
C THR A 79 7.97 -0.91 12.97
N GLU A 80 9.02 -1.72 12.80
CA GLU A 80 9.89 -1.66 11.62
C GLU A 80 9.08 -1.91 10.34
N HIS A 81 9.54 -1.33 9.22
CA HIS A 81 8.94 -1.61 7.94
C HIS A 81 9.19 -3.07 7.56
N ASP A 82 8.11 -3.79 7.25
CA ASP A 82 8.22 -5.09 6.60
C ASP A 82 8.82 -4.94 5.18
N GLU A 83 9.33 -6.06 4.65
CA GLU A 83 9.99 -6.09 3.35
C GLU A 83 9.03 -5.67 2.22
N GLU A 84 7.73 -5.96 2.33
CA GLU A 84 6.71 -5.50 1.38
C GLU A 84 6.58 -3.97 1.38
N THR A 85 6.54 -3.34 2.55
CA THR A 85 6.48 -1.88 2.66
C THR A 85 7.73 -1.24 2.09
N GLN A 86 8.91 -1.79 2.38
CA GLN A 86 10.17 -1.31 1.81
C GLN A 86 10.16 -1.43 0.28
N ALA A 87 9.73 -2.57 -0.27
CA ALA A 87 9.60 -2.77 -1.72
C ALA A 87 8.68 -1.76 -2.40
N ARG A 88 7.56 -1.39 -1.76
CA ARG A 88 6.66 -0.36 -2.28
C ARG A 88 7.32 1.01 -2.31
N LEU A 89 8.17 1.33 -1.32
CA LEU A 89 8.95 2.58 -1.30
C LEU A 89 10.02 2.57 -2.40
N ASP A 90 10.72 1.46 -2.58
CA ASP A 90 11.75 1.30 -3.62
C ASP A 90 11.15 1.40 -5.02
N ALA A 91 10.02 0.73 -5.28
CA ALA A 91 9.27 0.88 -6.53
C ALA A 91 8.78 2.33 -6.75
N GLY A 92 8.49 3.05 -5.66
CA GLY A 92 8.22 4.50 -5.67
C GLY A 92 9.40 5.30 -6.20
N THR A 93 10.60 5.00 -5.69
CA THR A 93 11.86 5.61 -6.10
C THR A 93 12.16 5.34 -7.57
N ASP A 94 12.04 4.09 -8.03
CA ASP A 94 12.24 3.70 -9.42
C ASP A 94 11.32 4.47 -10.38
N VAL A 95 10.03 4.60 -10.03
CA VAL A 95 9.08 5.40 -10.83
C VAL A 95 9.48 6.88 -10.83
N GLY A 96 9.98 7.40 -9.73
CA GLY A 96 10.55 8.75 -9.63
C GLY A 96 11.71 8.96 -10.61
N GLU A 97 12.66 8.03 -10.65
CA GLU A 97 13.79 8.08 -11.58
C GLU A 97 13.35 8.01 -13.05
N VAL A 98 12.40 7.11 -13.36
CA VAL A 98 11.81 7.00 -14.69
C VAL A 98 11.10 8.29 -15.10
N ALA A 99 10.40 8.95 -14.17
CA ALA A 99 9.68 10.20 -14.41
C ALA A 99 10.60 11.37 -14.75
N ARG A 100 11.79 11.45 -14.13
CA ARG A 100 12.79 12.50 -14.43
C ARG A 100 13.17 12.53 -15.92
N ARG A 101 13.17 11.37 -16.60
CA ARG A 101 13.47 11.27 -18.04
C ARG A 101 12.45 11.99 -18.94
N ARG A 102 11.28 12.36 -18.43
CA ARG A 102 10.30 13.21 -19.14
C ARG A 102 10.77 14.67 -19.28
N PHE A 103 11.77 15.08 -18.50
CA PHE A 103 12.27 16.46 -18.45
C PHE A 103 13.74 16.50 -18.86
N PRO A 104 14.06 16.35 -20.16
CA PRO A 104 15.43 16.34 -20.65
C PRO A 104 16.16 17.63 -20.28
N GLY A 105 17.41 17.51 -19.84
CA GLY A 105 18.21 18.63 -19.36
C GLY A 105 17.93 19.05 -17.91
N GLY A 106 16.95 18.44 -17.24
CA GLY A 106 16.73 18.63 -15.81
C GLY A 106 17.90 18.14 -14.95
N VAL A 107 18.07 18.73 -13.77
CA VAL A 107 19.21 18.46 -12.87
C VAL A 107 18.72 18.01 -11.50
N LEU A 108 19.28 16.89 -11.02
CA LEU A 108 19.03 16.38 -9.67
C LEU A 108 19.81 17.18 -8.62
N VAL A 109 19.11 17.57 -7.56
CA VAL A 109 19.73 18.08 -6.34
C VAL A 109 20.11 16.89 -5.47
N ASP A 110 21.40 16.57 -5.45
CA ASP A 110 21.92 15.53 -4.59
C ASP A 110 21.73 15.90 -3.11
N TYR A 111 21.32 14.93 -2.31
CA TYR A 111 21.11 15.07 -0.88
C TYR A 111 21.78 13.93 -0.12
N ASP A 112 23.08 14.10 0.13
CA ASP A 112 23.74 13.35 1.17
C ASP A 112 23.32 13.94 2.54
N HIS A 113 22.85 13.09 3.45
CA HIS A 113 22.08 13.45 4.65
C HIS A 113 22.85 14.34 5.65
N GLY A 114 24.13 14.64 5.37
CA GLY A 114 25.00 15.52 6.15
C GLY A 114 24.96 17.01 5.78
N ASN A 115 24.33 17.46 4.69
CA ASN A 115 24.43 18.88 4.31
C ASN A 115 23.18 19.51 3.67
N LEU A 116 22.12 19.66 4.47
CA LEU A 116 20.90 20.40 4.09
C LEU A 116 21.21 21.79 3.49
N THR A 117 22.18 22.51 4.05
CA THR A 117 22.59 23.84 3.56
C THR A 117 23.10 23.78 2.12
N VAL A 118 23.83 22.72 1.75
CA VAL A 118 24.30 22.52 0.37
C VAL A 118 23.13 22.24 -0.57
N ALA A 119 22.17 21.39 -0.20
CA ALA A 119 21.02 21.10 -1.05
C ALA A 119 20.12 22.32 -1.29
N LEU A 120 19.91 23.15 -0.25
CA LEU A 120 19.19 24.42 -0.37
C LEU A 120 19.89 25.37 -1.34
N ARG A 121 21.20 25.61 -1.14
CA ARG A 121 22.01 26.46 -2.02
C ARG A 121 22.02 25.93 -3.45
N ARG A 122 22.16 24.62 -3.63
CA ARG A 122 22.17 23.99 -4.95
C ARG A 122 20.84 24.20 -5.68
N THR A 123 19.73 24.12 -4.95
CA THR A 123 18.40 24.42 -5.51
C THR A 123 18.31 25.88 -5.96
N GLU A 124 18.80 26.83 -5.17
CA GLU A 124 18.82 28.27 -5.52
C GLU A 124 19.71 28.56 -6.75
N GLU A 125 20.90 27.96 -6.82
CA GLU A 125 21.81 28.08 -7.97
C GLU A 125 21.16 27.59 -9.27
N LEU A 126 20.52 26.42 -9.22
CA LEU A 126 19.82 25.84 -10.37
C LEU A 126 18.59 26.67 -10.75
N ALA A 127 17.84 27.18 -9.78
CA ALA A 127 16.70 28.05 -10.00
C ALA A 127 17.10 29.39 -10.61
N SER A 128 18.30 29.89 -10.31
CA SER A 128 18.85 31.13 -10.87
C SER A 128 19.43 30.94 -12.29
N ASN A 129 19.65 29.70 -12.74
CA ASN A 129 20.16 29.42 -14.07
C ASN A 129 19.01 29.19 -15.09
N PRO A 130 18.79 30.10 -16.07
CA PRO A 130 17.70 29.99 -17.03
C PRO A 130 17.83 28.79 -17.98
N SER A 131 19.02 28.20 -18.13
CA SER A 131 19.24 27.04 -19.00
C SER A 131 18.72 25.73 -18.42
N ILE A 132 18.33 25.72 -17.15
CA ILE A 132 17.86 24.51 -16.45
C ILE A 132 16.33 24.43 -16.56
N PRO A 133 15.78 23.47 -17.32
CA PRO A 133 14.34 23.37 -17.56
C PRO A 133 13.59 22.70 -16.39
N ALA A 134 14.27 21.90 -15.58
CA ALA A 134 13.67 21.26 -14.41
C ALA A 134 14.71 21.01 -13.32
N ILE A 135 14.29 21.08 -12.07
CA ILE A 135 15.10 20.72 -10.89
C ILE A 135 14.44 19.51 -10.24
N PHE A 136 15.16 18.39 -10.16
CA PHE A 136 14.67 17.19 -9.50
C PHE A 136 15.05 17.21 -8.03
N GLU A 137 14.10 16.81 -7.18
CA GLU A 137 14.25 16.80 -5.72
C GLU A 137 14.66 18.16 -5.14
N ALA A 138 14.10 19.23 -5.73
CA ALA A 138 14.33 20.61 -5.33
C ALA A 138 14.06 20.77 -3.83
N THR A 139 15.09 21.14 -3.08
CA THR A 139 15.04 21.18 -1.62
C THR A 139 14.74 22.60 -1.19
N LEU A 140 13.64 22.79 -0.46
CA LEU A 140 13.10 24.09 -0.07
C LEU A 140 12.77 24.10 1.42
N LYS A 141 13.00 25.23 2.09
CA LYS A 141 12.71 25.42 3.51
C LYS A 141 11.98 26.74 3.75
N PHE A 142 10.91 26.69 4.54
CA PHE A 142 10.18 27.87 5.00
C PHE A 142 9.60 27.58 6.40
N GLU A 143 9.67 28.55 7.32
CA GLU A 143 9.16 28.42 8.70
C GLU A 143 9.56 27.10 9.40
N ASN A 144 10.83 26.69 9.26
CA ASN A 144 11.34 25.43 9.80
C ASN A 144 10.62 24.16 9.33
N VAL A 145 9.94 24.22 8.18
CA VAL A 145 9.44 23.07 7.44
C VAL A 145 10.31 22.83 6.21
N LEU A 146 10.75 21.59 6.02
CA LEU A 146 11.57 21.15 4.90
C LEU A 146 10.75 20.31 3.91
N VAL A 147 10.80 20.66 2.64
CA VAL A 147 10.23 19.83 1.57
C VAL A 147 11.26 19.57 0.48
N ARG A 148 11.13 18.40 -0.15
CA ARG A 148 11.85 18.04 -1.37
C ARG A 148 10.79 17.79 -2.43
N VAL A 149 10.72 18.69 -3.40
CA VAL A 149 9.77 18.62 -4.51
C VAL A 149 10.35 17.69 -5.57
N ASP A 150 9.62 16.65 -5.96
CA ASP A 150 10.12 15.63 -6.89
C ASP A 150 10.60 16.26 -8.20
N ILE A 151 9.79 17.13 -8.81
CA ILE A 151 10.15 17.88 -10.03
C ILE A 151 9.62 19.31 -9.92
N LEU A 152 10.52 20.29 -10.01
CA LEU A 152 10.19 21.70 -10.18
C LEU A 152 10.51 22.10 -11.63
N GLU A 153 9.47 22.19 -12.47
CA GLU A 153 9.57 22.47 -13.91
C GLU A 153 9.52 23.98 -14.17
N ARG A 154 10.48 24.49 -14.96
CA ARG A 154 10.54 25.90 -15.34
C ARG A 154 9.55 26.22 -16.45
N LEU A 155 8.80 27.29 -16.26
CA LEU A 155 7.86 27.86 -17.22
C LEU A 155 8.34 29.25 -17.69
N ALA A 156 7.56 29.88 -18.58
CA ALA A 156 7.82 31.23 -19.04
C ALA A 156 7.83 32.26 -17.89
N ASP A 157 8.59 33.34 -18.07
CA ASP A 157 8.69 34.49 -17.16
C ASP A 157 9.20 34.15 -15.74
N ASP A 158 10.06 33.12 -15.66
CA ASP A 158 10.65 32.63 -14.40
C ASP A 158 9.56 32.22 -13.38
N ARG A 159 8.56 31.53 -13.92
CA ARG A 159 7.53 30.82 -13.15
C ARG A 159 7.81 29.33 -13.16
N TRP A 160 7.18 28.62 -12.23
CA TRP A 160 7.45 27.22 -12.00
C TRP A 160 6.16 26.40 -11.89
N ARG A 161 6.24 25.14 -12.30
CA ARG A 161 5.26 24.12 -11.95
C ARG A 161 5.87 23.17 -10.93
N LEU A 162 5.15 22.98 -9.83
CA LEU A 162 5.47 21.97 -8.83
C LEU A 162 4.82 20.65 -9.23
N ILE A 163 5.59 19.59 -9.39
CA ILE A 163 5.09 18.27 -9.79
C ILE A 163 5.52 17.22 -8.76
N GLU A 164 4.54 16.57 -8.14
CA GLU A 164 4.76 15.38 -7.29
C GLU A 164 4.57 14.12 -8.14
N VAL A 165 5.52 13.20 -8.07
CA VAL A 165 5.47 11.91 -8.77
C VAL A 165 4.90 10.86 -7.84
N LYS A 166 3.93 10.07 -8.30
CA LYS A 166 3.38 8.94 -7.55
C LYS A 166 3.43 7.65 -8.37
N ALA A 167 4.01 6.61 -7.77
CA ALA A 167 3.87 5.22 -8.18
C ALA A 167 2.46 4.69 -7.89
N SER A 168 1.49 5.26 -8.61
CA SER A 168 0.07 4.91 -8.52
C SER A 168 -0.59 5.21 -9.85
N THR A 169 -1.84 4.75 -10.03
CA THR A 169 -2.60 5.01 -11.27
C THR A 169 -3.71 6.03 -11.11
N ARG A 170 -3.87 6.60 -9.92
CA ARG A 170 -4.96 7.52 -9.57
C ARG A 170 -4.53 8.48 -8.46
N THR A 171 -5.09 9.67 -8.51
CA THR A 171 -4.98 10.65 -7.44
C THR A 171 -5.81 10.22 -6.22
N LYS A 172 -5.24 10.42 -5.03
CA LYS A 172 -5.89 10.19 -3.73
C LYS A 172 -5.96 11.52 -2.98
N ASP A 173 -6.90 11.62 -2.04
CA ASP A 173 -7.11 12.83 -1.24
C ASP A 173 -5.85 13.28 -0.49
N VAL A 174 -5.13 12.33 0.12
CA VAL A 174 -3.86 12.57 0.80
C VAL A 174 -2.79 13.23 -0.09
N HIS A 175 -2.82 13.02 -1.41
CA HIS A 175 -1.88 13.68 -2.32
C HIS A 175 -2.09 15.20 -2.38
N LEU A 176 -3.31 15.68 -2.13
CA LEU A 176 -3.60 17.11 -2.09
C LEU A 176 -3.05 17.75 -0.81
N ASP A 177 -3.07 17.03 0.32
CA ASP A 177 -2.42 17.49 1.56
C ASP A 177 -0.88 17.50 1.40
N ASP A 178 -0.30 16.47 0.78
CA ASP A 178 1.12 16.42 0.42
C ASP A 178 1.53 17.63 -0.44
N LEU A 179 0.73 17.95 -1.47
CA LEU A 179 0.99 19.08 -2.37
C LEU A 179 0.73 20.43 -1.69
N ALA A 180 -0.23 20.52 -0.77
CA ALA A 180 -0.54 21.76 -0.06
C ALA A 180 0.63 22.22 0.82
N ILE A 181 1.23 21.31 1.60
CA ILE A 181 2.41 21.67 2.41
C ILE A 181 3.62 22.04 1.54
N GLN A 182 3.84 21.32 0.43
CA GLN A 182 4.91 21.65 -0.50
C GLN A 182 4.71 23.00 -1.17
N THR A 183 3.48 23.31 -1.57
CA THR A 183 3.09 24.61 -2.15
C THR A 183 3.33 25.73 -1.15
N HIS A 184 2.89 25.56 0.11
CA HIS A 184 3.12 26.53 1.18
C HIS A 184 4.61 26.84 1.35
N VAL A 185 5.45 25.79 1.44
CA VAL A 185 6.89 25.96 1.63
C VAL A 185 7.55 26.56 0.39
N ALA A 186 7.18 26.14 -0.82
CA ALA A 186 7.74 26.66 -2.05
C ALA A 186 7.43 28.15 -2.26
N MET A 187 6.17 28.56 -2.07
CA MET A 187 5.77 29.97 -2.16
C MET A 187 6.45 30.81 -1.06
N GLY A 188 6.52 30.29 0.16
CA GLY A 188 7.20 30.96 1.28
C GLY A 188 8.72 31.10 1.06
N ALA A 189 9.33 30.15 0.36
CA ALA A 189 10.73 30.22 -0.08
C ALA A 189 10.95 31.13 -1.32
N GLY A 190 9.90 31.79 -1.82
CA GLY A 190 9.99 32.75 -2.92
C GLY A 190 9.80 32.15 -4.33
N VAL A 191 9.47 30.87 -4.44
CA VAL A 191 9.21 30.23 -5.74
C VAL A 191 7.87 30.73 -6.30
N ARG A 192 7.91 31.29 -7.52
CA ARG A 192 6.72 31.76 -8.23
C ARG A 192 6.01 30.61 -8.94
N LEU A 193 5.12 29.94 -8.23
CA LEU A 193 4.32 28.85 -8.77
C LEU A 193 3.17 29.36 -9.66
N GLU A 194 3.06 28.79 -10.86
CA GLU A 194 1.93 28.99 -11.79
C GLU A 194 1.07 27.72 -11.90
N GLY A 195 1.64 26.54 -11.58
CA GLY A 195 0.92 25.27 -11.63
C GLY A 195 1.39 24.29 -10.57
N ILE A 196 0.47 23.43 -10.16
CA ILE A 196 0.69 22.35 -9.20
C ILE A 196 0.10 21.10 -9.80
N ALA A 197 0.90 20.06 -10.00
CA ALA A 197 0.47 18.85 -10.68
C ALA A 197 0.89 17.58 -9.95
N LEU A 198 0.14 16.51 -10.22
CA LEU A 198 0.53 15.14 -9.88
C LEU A 198 0.90 14.43 -11.17
N LEU A 199 2.07 13.79 -11.21
CA LEU A 199 2.48 12.90 -12.28
C LEU A 199 2.33 11.45 -11.80
N HIS A 200 1.43 10.70 -12.43
CA HIS A 200 1.14 9.32 -12.04
C HIS A 200 1.08 8.39 -13.25
N LEU A 201 1.14 7.08 -13.03
CA LEU A 201 1.13 6.10 -14.11
C LEU A 201 -0.23 6.03 -14.80
N ASN A 202 -0.21 5.91 -16.12
CA ASN A 202 -1.39 5.75 -16.96
C ASN A 202 -1.81 4.28 -16.98
N ARG A 203 -2.91 3.93 -16.31
CA ARG A 203 -3.44 2.55 -16.31
C ARG A 203 -3.80 2.03 -17.72
N ALA A 204 -4.09 2.93 -18.67
CA ALA A 204 -4.44 2.57 -20.04
C ALA A 204 -3.21 2.45 -20.96
N TYR A 205 -2.01 2.76 -20.48
CA TYR A 205 -0.78 2.56 -21.25
C TYR A 205 -0.56 1.07 -21.50
N VAL A 206 -0.32 0.71 -22.75
CA VAL A 206 0.08 -0.64 -23.17
C VAL A 206 1.46 -0.53 -23.78
N TYR A 207 2.41 -1.29 -23.25
CA TYR A 207 3.77 -1.31 -23.77
C TYR A 207 3.83 -2.10 -25.08
N GLU A 208 4.40 -1.49 -26.11
CA GLU A 208 4.46 -2.05 -27.48
C GLU A 208 5.77 -2.84 -27.75
N GLY A 209 6.70 -2.85 -26.79
CA GLY A 209 8.07 -3.34 -26.97
C GLY A 209 9.05 -2.21 -27.33
N GLY A 210 10.35 -2.39 -27.06
CA GLY A 210 11.38 -1.37 -27.30
C GLY A 210 11.46 -0.31 -26.20
N GLU A 211 11.69 0.96 -26.56
CA GLU A 211 11.75 2.04 -25.57
C GLU A 211 10.36 2.40 -25.02
N VAL A 212 10.29 2.69 -23.72
CA VAL A 212 9.05 3.09 -23.06
C VAL A 212 8.69 4.51 -23.43
N ASN A 213 7.49 4.72 -24.01
CA ASN A 213 7.00 6.06 -24.32
C ASN A 213 6.55 6.76 -23.03
N LEU A 214 7.39 7.64 -22.50
CA LEU A 214 7.17 8.33 -21.22
C LEU A 214 5.97 9.27 -21.26
N ASP A 215 5.67 9.87 -22.43
CA ASP A 215 4.53 10.77 -22.59
C ASP A 215 3.19 10.04 -22.47
N ARG A 216 3.14 8.78 -22.90
CA ARG A 216 1.97 7.90 -22.76
C ARG A 216 1.96 7.14 -21.44
N LEU A 217 3.13 6.83 -20.87
CA LEU A 217 3.27 6.12 -19.60
C LEU A 217 2.73 6.94 -18.44
N PHE A 218 2.98 8.26 -18.43
CA PHE A 218 2.58 9.14 -17.33
C PHE A 218 1.42 10.05 -17.71
N VAL A 219 0.45 10.17 -16.80
CA VAL A 219 -0.57 11.23 -16.80
C VAL A 219 -0.09 12.34 -15.88
N GLN A 220 -0.04 13.57 -16.40
CA GLN A 220 0.13 14.78 -15.60
C GLN A 220 -1.23 15.40 -15.34
N GLN A 221 -1.68 15.35 -14.09
CA GLN A 221 -2.95 15.94 -13.67
C GLN A 221 -2.69 17.29 -12.99
N ASP A 222 -3.26 18.36 -13.53
CA ASP A 222 -3.27 19.67 -12.87
C ASP A 222 -4.21 19.63 -11.64
N LEU A 223 -3.67 19.99 -10.48
CA LEU A 223 -4.37 20.01 -9.19
C LEU A 223 -4.34 21.41 -8.56
N THR A 224 -3.96 22.44 -9.30
CA THR A 224 -3.71 23.79 -8.79
C THR A 224 -4.89 24.32 -7.97
N VAL A 225 -6.10 24.30 -8.53
CA VAL A 225 -7.31 24.80 -7.83
C VAL A 225 -7.61 23.98 -6.56
N ALA A 226 -7.49 22.65 -6.64
CA ALA A 226 -7.78 21.76 -5.52
C ALA A 226 -6.78 21.91 -4.37
N VAL A 227 -5.50 22.13 -4.68
CA VAL A 227 -4.44 22.37 -3.71
C VAL A 227 -4.57 23.75 -3.06
N LEU A 228 -4.87 24.78 -3.85
CA LEU A 228 -5.08 26.15 -3.33
C LEU A 228 -6.26 26.20 -2.33
N ALA A 229 -7.31 25.41 -2.53
CA ALA A 229 -8.41 25.32 -1.59
C ALA A 229 -7.98 24.80 -0.19
N ARG A 230 -6.98 23.92 -0.13
CA ARG A 230 -6.43 23.39 1.14
C ARG A 230 -5.33 24.25 1.74
N LEU A 231 -4.65 25.02 0.90
CA LEU A 231 -3.51 25.84 1.30
C LEU A 231 -3.84 26.79 2.46
N ALA A 232 -5.08 27.29 2.52
CA ALA A 232 -5.56 28.18 3.58
C ALA A 232 -5.49 27.56 4.99
N GLU A 233 -5.58 26.23 5.10
CA GLU A 233 -5.55 25.54 6.39
C GLU A 233 -4.13 25.21 6.86
N VAL A 234 -3.15 25.21 5.94
CA VAL A 234 -1.78 24.76 6.22
C VAL A 234 -1.11 25.54 7.36
N PRO A 235 -1.14 26.89 7.41
CA PRO A 235 -0.49 27.65 8.48
C PRO A 235 -1.06 27.31 9.86
N GLN A 236 -2.40 27.23 9.99
CA GLN A 236 -3.03 26.93 11.27
C GLN A 236 -2.74 25.50 11.73
N ARG A 237 -2.72 24.54 10.80
CA ARG A 237 -2.34 23.14 11.08
C ARG A 237 -0.88 23.07 11.55
N LEU A 238 0.05 23.76 10.89
CA LEU A 238 1.45 23.83 11.29
C LEU A 238 1.61 24.45 12.68
N LEU A 239 0.93 25.56 12.96
CA LEU A 239 0.95 26.19 14.28
C LEU A 239 0.48 25.21 15.37
N SER A 240 -0.62 24.51 15.13
CA SER A 240 -1.15 23.52 16.08
C SER A 240 -0.18 22.35 16.31
N MET A 241 0.41 21.81 15.24
CA MET A 241 1.40 20.74 15.33
C MET A 241 2.65 21.17 16.09
N LYS A 242 3.18 22.36 15.79
CA LYS A 242 4.36 22.92 16.47
C LYS A 242 4.10 23.19 17.94
N ALA A 243 2.95 23.77 18.27
CA ALA A 243 2.56 23.97 19.66
C ALA A 243 2.48 22.63 20.41
N MET A 244 1.84 21.63 19.82
CA MET A 244 1.76 20.27 20.39
C MET A 244 3.14 19.65 20.59
N LEU A 245 4.09 19.85 19.66
CA LEU A 245 5.45 19.34 19.79
C LEU A 245 6.27 20.04 20.88
N MET A 246 5.86 21.22 21.36
CA MET A 246 6.54 21.89 22.47
C MET A 246 6.10 21.37 23.84
N GLU A 247 5.05 20.55 23.90
CA GLU A 247 4.59 19.94 25.16
C GLU A 247 5.58 18.86 25.63
N PRO A 248 5.74 18.66 26.96
CA PRO A 248 6.70 17.71 27.52
C PRO A 248 6.28 16.24 27.35
N THR A 249 5.02 15.98 27.02
CA THR A 249 4.44 14.64 26.90
C THR A 249 3.58 14.54 25.65
N ALA A 250 3.53 13.34 25.07
CA ALA A 250 2.67 13.07 23.91
C ALA A 250 1.19 13.39 24.24
N PRO A 251 0.41 13.89 23.26
CA PRO A 251 -1.01 14.13 23.45
C PRO A 251 -1.76 12.81 23.69
N ASP A 252 -2.78 12.87 24.55
CA ASP A 252 -3.63 11.71 24.82
C ASP A 252 -4.64 11.52 23.67
N VAL A 253 -4.32 10.57 22.79
CA VAL A 253 -5.16 10.17 21.65
C VAL A 253 -5.32 8.66 21.69
N ASP A 254 -6.57 8.21 21.88
CA ASP A 254 -6.94 6.81 21.91
C ASP A 254 -6.84 6.17 20.51
N PRO A 255 -6.30 4.95 20.35
CA PRO A 255 -6.25 4.28 19.05
C PRO A 255 -7.63 4.09 18.43
N GLY A 256 -7.70 4.14 17.10
CA GLY A 256 -8.94 3.90 16.40
C GLY A 256 -8.78 3.90 14.89
N HIS A 257 -9.86 4.19 14.16
CA HIS A 257 -9.88 4.13 12.69
C HIS A 257 -8.85 5.04 12.01
N HIS A 258 -8.50 6.16 12.66
CA HIS A 258 -7.46 7.06 12.16
C HIS A 258 -6.07 6.38 12.12
N CYS A 259 -5.85 5.30 12.87
CA CYS A 259 -4.61 4.53 12.84
C CYS A 259 -4.41 3.73 11.55
N HIS A 260 -5.45 3.55 10.72
CA HIS A 260 -5.37 2.78 9.48
C HIS A 260 -5.70 3.62 8.23
N THR A 261 -5.84 4.93 8.36
CA THR A 261 -6.21 5.82 7.25
C THR A 261 -5.50 7.16 7.40
N PRO A 262 -4.81 7.67 6.37
CA PRO A 262 -4.63 7.08 5.03
C PRO A 262 -3.59 5.95 4.97
N TYR A 263 -2.76 5.80 6.01
CA TYR A 263 -1.73 4.76 6.12
C TYR A 263 -1.87 4.03 7.45
N VAL A 264 -1.38 2.80 7.53
CA VAL A 264 -1.24 2.10 8.82
C VAL A 264 -0.21 2.84 9.67
N CYS A 265 -0.59 3.15 10.91
CA CYS A 265 0.25 3.84 11.88
C CYS A 265 1.31 2.87 12.39
N PRO A 266 2.61 3.19 12.30
CA PRO A 266 3.65 2.30 12.78
C PRO A 266 3.70 2.21 14.31
N PHE A 267 2.96 3.05 15.04
CA PHE A 267 2.85 2.98 16.50
C PHE A 267 1.59 2.26 16.97
N TRP A 268 0.91 1.51 16.08
CA TRP A 268 -0.28 0.75 16.43
C TRP A 268 -0.02 -0.17 17.61
N ASP A 269 0.98 -1.05 17.49
CA ASP A 269 1.33 -2.03 18.52
C ASP A 269 1.63 -1.37 19.86
N HIS A 270 2.43 -0.30 19.85
CA HIS A 270 2.72 0.49 21.05
C HIS A 270 1.45 1.08 21.68
N CYS A 271 0.58 1.70 20.88
CA CYS A 271 -0.61 2.35 21.42
C CYS A 271 -1.71 1.36 21.82
N THR A 272 -1.66 0.11 21.35
CA THR A 272 -2.64 -0.95 21.68
C THR A 272 -2.11 -2.00 22.65
N GLN A 273 -0.87 -1.93 23.11
CA GLN A 273 -0.24 -2.94 23.96
C GLN A 273 -1.00 -3.25 25.27
N GLU A 274 -1.75 -2.27 25.80
CA GLU A 274 -2.54 -2.41 27.03
C GLU A 274 -4.02 -2.68 26.77
N LYS A 275 -4.45 -2.76 25.50
CA LYS A 275 -5.85 -3.05 25.15
C LYS A 275 -6.13 -4.54 25.35
N ASP A 276 -7.37 -4.85 25.73
CA ASP A 276 -7.83 -6.22 25.92
C ASP A 276 -7.68 -7.04 24.62
N PRO A 277 -7.24 -8.31 24.65
CA PRO A 277 -7.21 -9.17 23.46
C PRO A 277 -8.56 -9.32 22.75
N ARG A 278 -9.67 -9.10 23.48
CA ARG A 278 -11.04 -9.07 22.97
C ARG A 278 -11.58 -7.64 22.89
N TRP A 279 -10.71 -6.64 22.72
CA TRP A 279 -11.10 -5.26 22.51
C TRP A 279 -12.08 -5.15 21.34
N VAL A 280 -13.16 -4.39 21.53
CA VAL A 280 -14.26 -4.32 20.56
C VAL A 280 -13.83 -3.79 19.18
N PHE A 281 -12.69 -3.12 19.09
CA PHE A 281 -12.12 -2.66 17.82
C PHE A 281 -11.68 -3.80 16.89
N TYR A 282 -11.31 -4.97 17.45
CA TYR A 282 -10.96 -6.14 16.65
C TYR A 282 -12.17 -6.80 15.98
N LEU A 283 -13.38 -6.38 16.32
CA LEU A 283 -14.59 -6.85 15.66
C LEU A 283 -14.62 -6.32 14.21
N PRO A 284 -14.64 -7.19 13.18
CA PRO A 284 -14.62 -6.76 11.79
C PRO A 284 -15.89 -6.01 11.46
N GLY A 285 -15.78 -4.85 10.83
CA GLY A 285 -16.95 -4.06 10.45
C GLY A 285 -16.60 -2.63 10.06
N PRO A 286 -17.60 -1.87 9.58
CA PRO A 286 -17.39 -0.47 9.27
C PRO A 286 -17.25 0.37 10.55
N LYS A 287 -16.54 1.49 10.46
CA LYS A 287 -16.33 2.46 11.54
C LYS A 287 -17.57 2.75 12.39
N ARG A 288 -18.70 2.99 11.73
CA ARG A 288 -20.00 3.27 12.35
C ARG A 288 -20.52 2.16 13.28
N THR A 289 -20.13 0.91 13.08
CA THR A 289 -20.45 -0.19 14.00
C THR A 289 -19.67 -0.02 15.30
N PHE A 290 -18.37 0.24 15.19
CA PHE A 290 -17.51 0.49 16.35
C PHE A 290 -17.93 1.76 17.11
N ASP A 291 -18.16 2.88 16.41
CA ASP A 291 -18.55 4.14 17.03
C ASP A 291 -19.82 3.97 17.89
N ARG A 292 -20.82 3.24 17.38
CA ARG A 292 -22.06 2.93 18.13
C ARG A 292 -21.84 2.04 19.36
N LEU A 293 -20.91 1.10 19.29
CA LEU A 293 -20.55 0.24 20.43
C LEU A 293 -19.80 1.05 21.48
N ALA A 294 -18.85 1.89 21.06
CA ALA A 294 -18.11 2.79 21.92
C ALA A 294 -19.02 3.81 22.62
N GLU A 295 -19.99 4.41 21.90
CA GLU A 295 -21.03 5.29 22.47
C GLU A 295 -21.88 4.62 23.55
N GLN A 296 -22.02 3.29 23.49
CA GLN A 296 -22.71 2.48 24.49
C GLN A 296 -21.80 2.01 25.64
N GLY A 297 -20.53 2.46 25.66
CA GLY A 297 -19.56 2.04 26.68
C GLY A 297 -19.11 0.58 26.53
N VAL A 298 -19.29 -0.02 25.36
CA VAL A 298 -18.83 -1.39 25.09
C VAL A 298 -17.34 -1.34 24.80
N HIS A 299 -16.55 -1.95 25.67
CA HIS A 299 -15.09 -1.99 25.53
C HIS A 299 -14.59 -3.33 24.97
N THR A 300 -15.27 -4.43 25.25
CA THR A 300 -14.88 -5.77 24.78
C THR A 300 -15.98 -6.42 23.95
N ILE A 301 -15.61 -7.35 23.07
CA ILE A 301 -16.55 -8.10 22.23
C ILE A 301 -17.59 -8.85 23.09
N ASP A 302 -17.20 -9.32 24.27
CA ASP A 302 -18.07 -10.09 25.18
C ASP A 302 -19.21 -9.26 25.77
N THR A 303 -18.98 -7.95 25.94
CA THR A 303 -19.95 -7.02 26.54
C THR A 303 -20.94 -6.45 25.53
N ILE A 304 -20.85 -6.83 24.25
CA ILE A 304 -21.81 -6.40 23.22
C ILE A 304 -23.23 -6.82 23.63
N PRO A 305 -24.21 -5.90 23.75
CA PRO A 305 -25.56 -6.22 24.17
C PRO A 305 -26.27 -7.21 23.21
N GLY A 306 -27.10 -8.10 23.74
CA GLY A 306 -27.84 -9.09 22.92
C GLY A 306 -28.79 -8.50 21.88
N GLY A 307 -29.26 -7.26 22.07
CA GLY A 307 -30.08 -6.53 21.10
C GLY A 307 -29.28 -5.87 19.96
N PHE A 308 -27.94 -5.90 20.02
CA PHE A 308 -27.11 -5.35 18.96
C PHE A 308 -27.00 -6.35 17.81
N LYS A 309 -27.43 -5.92 16.61
CA LYS A 309 -27.42 -6.78 15.42
C LYS A 309 -25.99 -7.00 14.93
N LEU A 310 -25.47 -8.22 15.12
CA LEU A 310 -24.20 -8.70 14.57
C LEU A 310 -24.43 -9.47 13.26
N SER A 311 -23.45 -9.44 12.37
CA SER A 311 -23.33 -10.41 11.27
C SER A 311 -22.94 -11.79 11.80
N ASP A 312 -23.12 -12.84 11.01
CA ASP A 312 -22.77 -14.21 11.42
C ASP A 312 -21.32 -14.31 11.90
N THR A 313 -20.36 -13.76 11.16
CA THR A 313 -18.93 -13.75 11.57
C THR A 313 -18.70 -13.02 12.90
N GLN A 314 -19.32 -11.86 13.09
CA GLN A 314 -19.20 -11.10 14.33
C GLN A 314 -19.83 -11.85 15.51
N GLN A 315 -20.96 -12.52 15.27
CA GLN A 315 -21.58 -13.37 16.27
C GLN A 315 -20.66 -14.54 16.64
N ARG A 316 -20.03 -15.20 15.65
CA ARG A 316 -19.05 -16.27 15.91
C ARG A 316 -17.83 -15.79 16.71
N MET A 317 -17.31 -14.61 16.45
CA MET A 317 -16.24 -14.01 17.25
C MET A 317 -16.66 -13.71 18.69
N LYS A 318 -17.90 -13.25 18.87
CA LYS A 318 -18.48 -13.04 20.20
C LYS A 318 -18.68 -14.35 20.95
N ASP A 319 -19.25 -15.35 20.30
CA ASP A 319 -19.48 -16.68 20.89
C ASP A 319 -18.14 -17.35 21.25
N ASN A 320 -17.09 -17.07 20.48
CA ASN A 320 -15.71 -17.52 20.72
C ASN A 320 -15.57 -19.04 20.88
N VAL A 321 -16.38 -19.79 20.13
CA VAL A 321 -16.36 -21.26 20.09
C VAL A 321 -16.24 -21.76 18.66
N GLU A 322 -15.65 -22.94 18.49
CA GLU A 322 -15.62 -23.60 17.19
C GLU A 322 -17.05 -23.89 16.72
N TRP A 323 -17.32 -23.60 15.45
CA TRP A 323 -18.62 -23.84 14.84
C TRP A 323 -18.47 -24.61 13.53
N ILE A 324 -19.26 -25.68 13.42
CA ILE A 324 -19.35 -26.53 12.24
C ILE A 324 -20.77 -26.45 11.68
N GLY A 325 -20.90 -25.94 10.47
CA GLY A 325 -22.17 -25.83 9.76
C GLY A 325 -22.70 -27.20 9.31
N PRO A 326 -24.03 -27.37 9.21
CA PRO A 326 -24.64 -28.66 8.86
C PRO A 326 -24.26 -29.16 7.46
N ASP A 327 -24.03 -28.24 6.51
CA ASP A 327 -23.76 -28.57 5.11
C ASP A 327 -22.26 -28.66 4.78
N LEU A 328 -21.35 -28.52 5.76
CA LEU A 328 -19.90 -28.52 5.53
C LEU A 328 -19.46 -29.78 4.77
N ARG A 329 -19.93 -30.95 5.21
CA ARG A 329 -19.61 -32.24 4.60
C ARG A 329 -20.00 -32.30 3.13
N ALA A 330 -21.27 -31.97 2.84
CA ALA A 330 -21.79 -32.02 1.48
C ALA A 330 -21.05 -31.03 0.56
N ALA A 331 -20.72 -29.84 1.07
CA ALA A 331 -19.95 -28.86 0.32
C ALA A 331 -18.53 -29.38 -0.01
N LEU A 332 -17.82 -29.98 0.95
CA LEU A 332 -16.46 -30.53 0.75
C LEU A 332 -16.44 -31.74 -0.21
N GLN A 333 -17.50 -32.57 -0.22
CA GLN A 333 -17.60 -33.75 -1.07
C GLN A 333 -18.05 -33.46 -2.51
N ALA A 334 -18.30 -32.20 -2.86
CA ALA A 334 -18.72 -31.81 -4.22
C ALA A 334 -17.58 -31.89 -5.26
N VAL A 335 -16.34 -32.14 -4.82
CA VAL A 335 -15.16 -32.29 -5.69
C VAL A 335 -15.18 -33.59 -6.49
N ARG A 336 -14.45 -33.62 -7.61
CA ARG A 336 -14.22 -34.81 -8.44
C ARG A 336 -12.73 -35.14 -8.47
N TYR A 337 -12.39 -36.41 -8.29
CA TYR A 337 -11.00 -36.86 -8.36
C TYR A 337 -10.48 -36.93 -9.82
N PRO A 338 -9.17 -36.73 -10.05
CA PRO A 338 -8.19 -36.25 -9.07
C PRO A 338 -8.46 -34.80 -8.64
N VAL A 339 -8.16 -34.46 -7.38
CA VAL A 339 -8.32 -33.08 -6.88
C VAL A 339 -6.97 -32.38 -6.95
N HIS A 340 -6.86 -31.38 -7.81
CA HIS A 340 -5.68 -30.51 -7.91
C HIS A 340 -5.79 -29.38 -6.90
N HIS A 341 -4.71 -29.04 -6.22
CA HIS A 341 -4.63 -27.92 -5.28
C HIS A 341 -3.66 -26.93 -5.88
N LEU A 342 -4.20 -25.86 -6.44
CA LEU A 342 -3.47 -24.96 -7.31
C LEU A 342 -3.33 -23.60 -6.64
N ASP A 343 -2.12 -23.07 -6.72
CA ASP A 343 -1.78 -21.72 -6.29
C ASP A 343 -0.86 -21.09 -7.35
N PHE A 344 -0.99 -19.78 -7.55
CA PHE A 344 -0.11 -19.00 -8.42
C PHE A 344 0.59 -17.91 -7.62
N GLU A 345 1.85 -17.65 -7.99
CA GLU A 345 2.52 -16.42 -7.60
C GLU A 345 2.65 -15.48 -8.79
N GLY A 346 2.46 -14.19 -8.52
CA GLY A 346 2.42 -13.14 -9.53
C GLY A 346 3.11 -11.87 -9.06
N PHE A 347 3.61 -11.09 -10.02
CA PHE A 347 4.24 -9.80 -9.77
C PHE A 347 3.57 -8.70 -10.59
N MET A 348 3.66 -7.45 -10.12
CA MET A 348 2.95 -6.29 -10.68
C MET A 348 3.90 -5.12 -10.93
N PRO A 349 4.68 -5.12 -12.02
CA PRO A 349 5.66 -4.08 -12.25
C PRO A 349 4.97 -2.73 -12.53
N ALA A 350 5.48 -1.66 -11.90
CA ALA A 350 4.95 -0.31 -12.07
C ALA A 350 5.17 0.20 -13.51
N VAL A 351 6.36 -0.04 -14.05
CA VAL A 351 6.69 0.15 -15.47
C VAL A 351 6.57 -1.19 -16.19
N PRO A 352 5.77 -1.30 -17.27
CA PRO A 352 5.55 -2.60 -17.92
C PRO A 352 6.85 -3.14 -18.55
N LEU A 353 7.09 -4.45 -18.39
CA LEU A 353 8.31 -5.12 -18.85
C LEU A 353 8.14 -5.87 -20.18
N PHE A 354 6.92 -6.32 -20.50
CA PHE A 354 6.67 -7.16 -21.67
C PHE A 354 5.66 -6.54 -22.63
N PRO A 355 5.80 -6.73 -23.96
CA PRO A 355 4.81 -6.26 -24.91
C PRO A 355 3.39 -6.72 -24.57
N GLY A 356 2.42 -5.84 -24.77
CA GLY A 356 1.01 -6.08 -24.46
C GLY A 356 0.68 -6.02 -22.97
N THR A 357 1.60 -5.56 -22.10
CA THR A 357 1.34 -5.35 -20.66
C THR A 357 1.19 -3.88 -20.29
N ARG A 358 0.57 -3.63 -19.13
CA ARG A 358 0.27 -2.27 -18.59
C ARG A 358 0.75 -2.09 -17.15
N PRO A 359 0.87 -0.85 -16.64
CA PRO A 359 1.30 -0.59 -15.27
C PRO A 359 0.46 -1.36 -14.24
N TYR A 360 1.13 -2.03 -13.30
CA TYR A 360 0.53 -2.88 -12.26
C TYR A 360 -0.39 -3.98 -12.79
N GLN A 361 -0.17 -4.45 -14.02
CA GLN A 361 -0.78 -5.70 -14.45
C GLN A 361 -0.13 -6.86 -13.71
N THR A 362 -0.95 -7.72 -13.11
CA THR A 362 -0.47 -8.97 -12.53
C THR A 362 0.02 -9.90 -13.63
N LEU A 363 1.25 -10.38 -13.47
CA LEU A 363 1.89 -11.33 -14.36
C LEU A 363 2.26 -12.57 -13.52
N PRO A 364 1.71 -13.76 -13.82
CA PRO A 364 2.08 -14.97 -13.10
C PRO A 364 3.51 -15.36 -13.47
N PHE A 365 4.30 -15.74 -12.49
CA PHE A 365 5.68 -16.20 -12.70
C PHE A 365 5.93 -17.61 -12.15
N GLN A 366 5.03 -18.11 -11.30
CA GLN A 366 5.12 -19.41 -10.67
C GLN A 366 3.74 -20.00 -10.41
N TRP A 367 3.68 -21.33 -10.33
CA TRP A 367 2.56 -22.07 -9.73
C TRP A 367 3.06 -23.33 -9.03
N SER A 368 2.29 -23.79 -8.06
CA SER A 368 2.42 -25.10 -7.43
C SER A 368 1.13 -25.89 -7.60
N ASN A 369 1.23 -27.22 -7.66
CA ASN A 369 0.08 -28.11 -7.79
C ASN A 369 0.28 -29.40 -6.98
N HIS A 370 -0.51 -29.59 -5.93
CA HIS A 370 -0.65 -30.91 -5.29
C HIS A 370 -1.87 -31.62 -5.88
N THR A 371 -1.68 -32.79 -6.49
CA THR A 371 -2.75 -33.62 -7.05
C THR A 371 -3.04 -34.78 -6.11
N GLU A 372 -4.21 -34.77 -5.49
CA GLU A 372 -4.74 -35.86 -4.66
C GLU A 372 -5.54 -36.83 -5.55
N HIS A 373 -5.15 -38.10 -5.57
CA HIS A 373 -5.85 -39.17 -6.26
C HIS A 373 -6.83 -39.88 -5.31
N GLU A 374 -7.80 -40.61 -5.88
CA GLU A 374 -8.85 -41.29 -5.11
C GLU A 374 -8.31 -42.41 -4.20
N ASP A 375 -7.16 -42.98 -4.55
CA ASP A 375 -6.42 -43.96 -3.73
C ASP A 375 -5.62 -43.31 -2.58
N GLY A 376 -5.69 -41.98 -2.43
CA GLY A 376 -4.99 -41.22 -1.41
C GLY A 376 -3.55 -40.84 -1.78
N ILE A 377 -3.06 -41.23 -2.96
CA ILE A 377 -1.73 -40.81 -3.43
C ILE A 377 -1.75 -39.32 -3.74
N VAL A 378 -0.75 -38.59 -3.24
CA VAL A 378 -0.55 -37.17 -3.54
C VAL A 378 0.72 -37.00 -4.36
N ARG A 379 0.62 -36.30 -5.49
CA ARG A 379 1.76 -35.92 -6.35
C ARG A 379 1.92 -34.41 -6.35
N HIS A 380 3.15 -33.93 -6.32
CA HIS A 380 3.46 -32.51 -6.40
C HIS A 380 4.16 -32.20 -7.72
N GLU A 381 3.70 -31.15 -8.38
CA GLU A 381 4.31 -30.56 -9.57
C GLU A 381 4.36 -29.05 -9.39
N GLU A 382 5.34 -28.38 -10.02
CA GLU A 382 5.56 -26.95 -9.86
C GLU A 382 6.20 -26.35 -11.13
N TYR A 383 6.08 -25.03 -11.28
CA TYR A 383 6.78 -24.24 -12.29
C TYR A 383 7.21 -22.92 -11.68
N LEU A 384 8.43 -22.49 -11.98
CA LEU A 384 8.95 -21.16 -11.62
C LEU A 384 9.81 -20.64 -12.77
N CYS A 385 9.42 -19.51 -13.34
CA CYS A 385 10.24 -18.78 -14.29
C CYS A 385 11.53 -18.29 -13.59
N ALA A 386 12.69 -18.61 -14.15
CA ALA A 386 13.99 -18.29 -13.53
C ALA A 386 14.75 -17.19 -14.27
N ASN A 387 14.18 -16.65 -15.35
CA ASN A 387 14.85 -15.71 -16.24
C ASN A 387 14.03 -14.43 -16.43
N ALA A 388 14.63 -13.41 -17.03
CA ALA A 388 14.00 -12.11 -17.28
C ALA A 388 13.02 -12.11 -18.47
N GLY A 389 12.70 -13.28 -19.04
CA GLY A 389 11.77 -13.43 -20.16
C GLY A 389 10.32 -13.35 -19.73
N ASP A 390 9.43 -13.23 -20.70
CA ASP A 390 7.99 -13.23 -20.45
C ASP A 390 7.51 -14.63 -20.04
N PRO A 391 7.06 -14.83 -18.79
CA PRO A 391 6.75 -16.16 -18.28
C PRO A 391 5.44 -16.73 -18.84
N ARG A 392 4.56 -15.89 -19.41
CA ARG A 392 3.13 -16.22 -19.61
C ARG A 392 2.91 -17.49 -20.43
N GLU A 393 3.58 -17.63 -21.57
CA GLU A 393 3.35 -18.75 -22.49
C GLU A 393 3.91 -20.07 -21.94
N GLU A 394 5.15 -20.06 -21.46
CA GLU A 394 5.79 -21.26 -20.89
C GLU A 394 5.04 -21.75 -19.64
N LEU A 395 4.70 -20.82 -18.75
CA LEU A 395 3.93 -21.08 -17.54
C LEU A 395 2.57 -21.71 -17.85
N ALA A 396 1.83 -21.14 -18.81
CA ALA A 396 0.52 -21.65 -19.21
C ALA A 396 0.60 -23.06 -19.81
N LEU A 397 1.58 -23.31 -20.68
CA LEU A 397 1.79 -24.63 -21.27
C LEU A 397 2.19 -25.67 -20.23
N ALA A 398 3.02 -25.30 -19.25
CA ALA A 398 3.40 -26.17 -18.15
C ALA A 398 2.19 -26.52 -17.27
N LEU A 399 1.37 -25.52 -16.92
CA LEU A 399 0.15 -25.70 -16.15
C LEU A 399 -0.82 -26.67 -16.84
N LEU A 400 -1.10 -26.45 -18.13
CA LEU A 400 -2.03 -27.29 -18.90
C LEU A 400 -1.61 -28.77 -18.94
N ARG A 401 -0.30 -29.05 -18.94
CA ARG A 401 0.22 -30.42 -18.82
C ARG A 401 -0.02 -31.00 -17.43
N SER A 402 0.21 -30.21 -16.39
CA SER A 402 0.08 -30.65 -14.99
C SER A 402 -1.37 -30.93 -14.57
N VAL A 403 -2.31 -30.00 -14.83
CA VAL A 403 -3.71 -30.14 -14.39
C VAL A 403 -4.56 -31.03 -15.30
N GLY A 404 -4.03 -31.43 -16.46
CA GLY A 404 -4.70 -32.30 -17.42
C GLY A 404 -6.12 -31.84 -17.81
N ARG A 405 -7.03 -32.80 -17.99
CA ARG A 405 -8.40 -32.56 -18.49
C ARG A 405 -9.51 -33.00 -17.54
N GLN A 406 -9.20 -33.57 -16.38
CA GLN A 406 -10.18 -34.22 -15.50
C GLN A 406 -9.96 -33.83 -14.04
N GLY A 407 -11.02 -33.86 -13.24
CA GLY A 407 -10.94 -33.60 -11.80
C GLY A 407 -11.21 -32.14 -11.43
N SER A 408 -11.46 -31.89 -10.15
CA SER A 408 -11.68 -30.55 -9.60
C SER A 408 -10.35 -29.86 -9.29
N ILE A 409 -10.34 -28.53 -9.33
CA ILE A 409 -9.15 -27.72 -8.99
C ILE A 409 -9.50 -26.86 -7.77
N CYS A 410 -9.07 -27.32 -6.60
CA CYS A 410 -9.17 -26.63 -5.32
C CYS A 410 -8.25 -25.39 -5.31
N VAL A 411 -8.85 -24.23 -5.07
CA VAL A 411 -8.17 -22.92 -4.98
C VAL A 411 -8.69 -22.15 -3.76
N TYR A 412 -8.11 -21.00 -3.45
CA TYR A 412 -8.50 -20.22 -2.27
C TYR A 412 -8.64 -18.74 -2.60
N SER A 413 -9.88 -18.39 -2.97
CA SER A 413 -10.33 -17.14 -3.60
C SER A 413 -10.40 -17.17 -5.13
N GLY A 414 -10.89 -16.07 -5.70
CA GLY A 414 -11.02 -15.91 -7.15
C GLY A 414 -9.75 -15.45 -7.86
N TYR A 415 -8.59 -15.44 -7.19
CA TYR A 415 -7.33 -14.99 -7.75
C TYR A 415 -6.85 -15.89 -8.90
N GLU A 416 -6.82 -17.21 -8.70
CA GLU A 416 -6.41 -18.19 -9.71
C GLU A 416 -7.28 -18.10 -10.96
N TRP A 417 -8.59 -17.89 -10.77
CA TRP A 417 -9.53 -17.67 -11.87
C TRP A 417 -9.15 -16.44 -12.69
N ARG A 418 -8.81 -15.32 -12.02
CA ARG A 418 -8.36 -14.09 -12.69
C ARG A 418 -7.09 -14.34 -13.49
N ILE A 419 -6.09 -15.00 -12.91
CA ILE A 419 -4.83 -15.34 -13.60
C ILE A 419 -5.10 -16.16 -14.86
N LEU A 420 -5.94 -17.20 -14.78
CA LEU A 420 -6.28 -18.03 -15.93
C LEU A 420 -6.98 -17.25 -17.03
N MET A 421 -7.90 -16.33 -16.69
CA MET A 421 -8.57 -15.49 -17.68
C MET A 421 -7.64 -14.45 -18.29
N ASP A 422 -6.78 -13.83 -17.49
CA ASP A 422 -5.82 -12.85 -17.97
C ASP A 422 -4.78 -13.51 -18.90
N LEU A 423 -4.35 -14.75 -18.59
CA LEU A 423 -3.53 -15.58 -19.49
C LEU A 423 -4.30 -15.94 -20.78
N ALA A 424 -5.58 -16.29 -20.68
CA ALA A 424 -6.41 -16.65 -21.83
C ALA A 424 -6.60 -15.48 -22.80
N ASP A 425 -6.69 -14.26 -22.29
CA ASP A 425 -6.77 -13.05 -23.10
C ASP A 425 -5.41 -12.66 -23.69
N ALA A 426 -4.31 -12.85 -22.94
CA ALA A 426 -2.96 -12.61 -23.43
C ALA A 426 -2.48 -13.65 -24.46
N LEU A 427 -2.98 -14.89 -24.39
CA LEU A 427 -2.58 -16.02 -25.23
C LEU A 427 -3.79 -16.62 -25.97
N PRO A 428 -4.29 -15.97 -27.03
CA PRO A 428 -5.51 -16.40 -27.73
C PRO A 428 -5.49 -17.86 -28.22
N ARG A 429 -4.31 -18.40 -28.52
CA ARG A 429 -4.12 -19.81 -28.94
C ARG A 429 -4.46 -20.81 -27.83
N LEU A 430 -4.23 -20.44 -26.56
CA LEU A 430 -4.48 -21.27 -25.38
C LEU A 430 -5.82 -20.96 -24.70
N LYS A 431 -6.53 -19.91 -25.14
CA LYS A 431 -7.77 -19.40 -24.53
C LYS A 431 -8.77 -20.50 -24.19
N ARG A 432 -9.08 -21.37 -25.15
CA ARG A 432 -10.05 -22.46 -24.96
C ARG A 432 -9.63 -23.41 -23.85
N GLU A 433 -8.36 -23.78 -23.78
CA GLU A 433 -7.84 -24.74 -22.80
C GLU A 433 -7.77 -24.10 -21.41
N LEU A 434 -7.29 -22.86 -21.30
CA LEU A 434 -7.27 -22.11 -20.05
C LEU A 434 -8.69 -21.84 -19.51
N SER A 435 -9.66 -21.52 -20.39
CA SER A 435 -11.06 -21.41 -19.99
C SER A 435 -11.65 -22.72 -19.48
N ALA A 436 -11.25 -23.86 -20.05
CA ALA A 436 -11.67 -25.17 -19.56
C ALA A 436 -11.08 -25.51 -18.19
N VAL A 437 -9.83 -25.10 -17.91
CA VAL A 437 -9.23 -25.19 -16.57
C VAL A 437 -9.99 -24.31 -15.58
N ALA A 438 -10.27 -23.05 -15.94
CA ALA A 438 -10.99 -22.13 -15.07
C ALA A 438 -12.40 -22.62 -14.72
N ALA A 439 -13.07 -23.34 -15.63
CA ALA A 439 -14.38 -23.93 -15.39
C ALA A 439 -14.36 -25.11 -14.38
N ARG A 440 -13.18 -25.66 -14.07
CA ARG A 440 -12.98 -26.75 -13.09
C ARG A 440 -12.63 -26.24 -11.70
N LEU A 441 -12.43 -24.93 -11.53
CA LEU A 441 -12.08 -24.35 -10.24
C LEU A 441 -13.20 -24.55 -9.22
N TRP A 442 -12.79 -24.94 -8.01
CA TRP A 442 -13.62 -25.13 -6.84
C TRP A 442 -12.97 -24.36 -5.69
N ASP A 443 -13.60 -23.26 -5.29
CA ASP A 443 -13.05 -22.32 -4.32
C ASP A 443 -13.40 -22.76 -2.89
N LEU A 444 -12.38 -23.03 -2.08
CA LEU A 444 -12.52 -23.48 -0.70
C LEU A 444 -12.92 -22.33 0.25
N LEU A 445 -12.51 -21.10 -0.03
CA LEU A 445 -12.78 -19.93 0.83
C LEU A 445 -14.28 -19.69 1.11
N PRO A 446 -15.19 -19.65 0.13
CA PRO A 446 -16.61 -19.45 0.39
C PRO A 446 -17.24 -20.63 1.14
N ILE A 447 -16.68 -21.84 1.03
CA ILE A 447 -17.15 -23.01 1.78
C ILE A 447 -16.81 -22.84 3.26
N VAL A 448 -15.55 -22.51 3.57
CA VAL A 448 -15.12 -22.27 4.94
C VAL A 448 -15.92 -21.11 5.55
N ARG A 449 -16.01 -19.97 4.87
CA ARG A 449 -16.76 -18.79 5.35
C ARG A 449 -18.22 -19.08 5.71
N ARG A 450 -18.88 -19.98 4.98
CA ARG A 450 -20.31 -20.31 5.17
C ARG A 450 -20.56 -21.44 6.14
N HIS A 451 -19.61 -22.37 6.28
CA HIS A 451 -19.87 -23.65 6.93
C HIS A 451 -18.88 -24.00 8.04
N TYR A 452 -17.91 -23.14 8.35
CA TYR A 452 -16.96 -23.40 9.41
C TYR A 452 -16.43 -22.12 10.06
N TYR A 453 -16.18 -22.16 11.37
CA TYR A 453 -15.47 -21.12 12.09
C TYR A 453 -14.66 -21.72 13.23
N HIS A 454 -13.45 -21.21 13.45
CA HIS A 454 -12.63 -21.54 14.61
C HIS A 454 -12.29 -20.24 15.37
N PRO A 455 -12.22 -20.22 16.72
CA PRO A 455 -11.91 -19.02 17.48
C PRO A 455 -10.63 -18.31 17.03
N GLY A 456 -9.59 -19.10 16.73
CA GLY A 456 -8.32 -18.59 16.18
C GLY A 456 -8.39 -17.96 14.79
N PHE A 457 -9.58 -17.88 14.16
CA PHE A 457 -9.76 -17.10 12.93
C PHE A 457 -9.82 -15.61 13.21
N GLU A 458 -10.27 -15.20 14.40
CA GLU A 458 -10.38 -13.79 14.81
C GLU A 458 -11.10 -12.91 13.75
N GLY A 459 -12.10 -13.48 13.08
CA GLY A 459 -12.86 -12.82 12.01
C GLY A 459 -12.20 -12.79 10.64
N SER A 460 -10.94 -13.21 10.52
CA SER A 460 -10.22 -13.35 9.26
C SER A 460 -10.38 -14.77 8.69
N PHE A 461 -10.53 -14.85 7.37
CA PHE A 461 -10.58 -16.11 6.64
C PHE A 461 -9.44 -16.22 5.62
N SER A 462 -8.35 -15.48 5.79
CA SER A 462 -7.16 -15.68 4.95
C SER A 462 -6.56 -17.05 5.22
N ILE A 463 -5.96 -17.69 4.21
CA ILE A 463 -5.34 -19.01 4.37
C ILE A 463 -4.26 -19.00 5.45
N LYS A 464 -3.56 -17.87 5.62
CA LYS A 464 -2.51 -17.66 6.63
C LYS A 464 -3.00 -17.57 8.05
N VAL A 465 -4.30 -17.30 8.25
CA VAL A 465 -4.95 -17.36 9.55
C VAL A 465 -5.59 -18.73 9.78
N ILE A 466 -6.24 -19.27 8.75
CA ILE A 466 -6.94 -20.55 8.88
C ILE A 466 -5.97 -21.73 9.04
N LEU A 467 -4.86 -21.76 8.28
CA LEU A 467 -3.92 -22.86 8.33
C LEU A 467 -3.30 -23.02 9.73
N PRO A 468 -2.71 -22.01 10.38
CA PRO A 468 -2.15 -22.19 11.71
C PRO A 468 -3.21 -22.54 12.76
N ALA A 469 -4.45 -22.07 12.60
CA ALA A 469 -5.55 -22.40 13.50
C ALA A 469 -5.99 -23.87 13.41
N LEU A 470 -5.83 -24.51 12.24
CA LEU A 470 -6.23 -25.91 12.00
C LEU A 470 -5.07 -26.90 12.06
N ALA A 471 -3.89 -26.49 11.59
CA ALA A 471 -2.68 -27.28 11.50
C ALA A 471 -1.46 -26.41 11.90
N PRO A 472 -1.25 -26.16 13.21
CA PRO A 472 -0.18 -25.27 13.68
C PRO A 472 1.22 -25.63 13.16
N SER A 473 1.50 -26.92 12.97
CA SER A 473 2.79 -27.40 12.45
C SER A 473 3.10 -26.98 11.00
N LEU A 474 2.11 -26.44 10.28
CA LEU A 474 2.25 -25.97 8.89
C LEU A 474 2.22 -24.45 8.79
N ASP A 475 2.38 -23.71 9.88
CA ASP A 475 2.48 -22.25 9.84
C ASP A 475 3.66 -21.75 8.99
N TYR A 476 3.63 -20.46 8.63
CA TYR A 476 4.61 -19.85 7.73
C TYR A 476 5.86 -19.35 8.45
N SER A 477 5.98 -19.53 9.78
CA SER A 477 7.06 -18.93 10.59
C SER A 477 8.45 -19.50 10.27
N ASN A 478 8.50 -20.70 9.69
CA ASN A 478 9.74 -21.37 9.32
C ASN A 478 10.19 -21.10 7.87
N LEU A 479 9.47 -20.23 7.14
CA LEU A 479 9.78 -19.90 5.76
C LEU A 479 10.50 -18.56 5.66
N GLU A 480 11.48 -18.51 4.75
CA GLU A 480 12.16 -17.27 4.42
C GLU A 480 11.23 -16.30 3.67
N ILE A 481 10.37 -16.84 2.78
CA ILE A 481 9.29 -16.11 2.13
C ILE A 481 7.98 -16.59 2.74
N ALA A 482 7.27 -15.70 3.42
CA ALA A 482 6.01 -16.01 4.12
C ALA A 482 4.79 -15.29 3.52
N ASP A 483 4.99 -14.44 2.48
CA ASP A 483 3.91 -13.80 1.77
C ASP A 483 4.15 -13.49 0.29
N GLY A 484 3.05 -13.33 -0.45
CA GLY A 484 3.07 -13.07 -1.89
C GLY A 484 3.63 -11.70 -2.27
N GLY A 485 3.61 -10.72 -1.35
CA GLY A 485 4.27 -9.43 -1.55
C GLY A 485 5.79 -9.61 -1.59
N LEU A 486 6.32 -10.32 -0.59
CA LEU A 486 7.73 -10.71 -0.55
C LEU A 486 8.11 -11.67 -1.68
N ALA A 487 7.27 -12.63 -2.03
CA ALA A 487 7.50 -13.52 -3.17
C ALA A 487 7.64 -12.74 -4.48
N SER A 488 6.76 -11.75 -4.72
CA SER A 488 6.86 -10.85 -5.87
C SER A 488 8.16 -10.05 -5.87
N LEU A 489 8.59 -9.54 -4.71
CA LEU A 489 9.83 -8.77 -4.58
C LEU A 489 11.06 -9.62 -4.90
N GLU A 490 11.17 -10.78 -4.25
CA GLU A 490 12.31 -11.67 -4.42
C GLU A 490 12.37 -12.26 -5.83
N TYR A 491 11.22 -12.56 -6.45
CA TYR A 491 11.17 -12.87 -7.88
C TYR A 491 11.73 -11.74 -8.74
N TYR A 492 11.30 -10.49 -8.50
CA TYR A 492 11.79 -9.35 -9.26
C TYR A 492 13.31 -9.18 -9.12
N ARG A 493 13.83 -9.33 -7.88
CA ARG A 493 15.27 -9.28 -7.58
C ARG A 493 16.04 -10.42 -8.24
N MET A 494 15.50 -11.63 -8.25
CA MET A 494 16.12 -12.80 -8.90
C MET A 494 16.14 -12.65 -10.43
N ALA A 495 15.04 -12.23 -11.04
CA ALA A 495 14.85 -12.19 -12.48
C ALA A 495 15.47 -10.95 -13.14
N PHE A 496 15.31 -9.77 -12.53
CA PHE A 496 15.68 -8.48 -13.13
C PHE A 496 16.80 -7.73 -12.37
N GLY A 497 17.08 -8.12 -11.12
CA GLY A 497 18.11 -7.50 -10.29
C GLY A 497 19.54 -7.92 -10.63
N LYS A 498 20.51 -7.15 -10.12
CA LYS A 498 21.94 -7.51 -10.12
C LYS A 498 22.22 -8.46 -8.96
N THR A 499 21.89 -9.73 -9.18
CA THR A 499 21.95 -10.79 -8.16
C THR A 499 22.94 -11.87 -8.58
N ASP A 500 23.82 -12.30 -7.67
CA ASP A 500 24.78 -13.36 -7.98
C ASP A 500 24.11 -14.75 -8.06
N ALA A 501 24.86 -15.76 -8.53
CA ALA A 501 24.31 -17.09 -8.77
C ALA A 501 23.92 -17.84 -7.48
N ALA A 502 24.62 -17.61 -6.38
CA ALA A 502 24.32 -18.25 -5.10
C ALA A 502 23.01 -17.69 -4.54
N GLU A 503 22.86 -16.37 -4.60
CA GLU A 503 21.66 -15.66 -4.14
C GLU A 503 20.45 -16.01 -5.01
N LYS A 504 20.59 -16.08 -6.33
CA LYS A 504 19.52 -16.58 -7.22
C LYS A 504 19.07 -18.00 -6.87
N THR A 505 20.01 -18.87 -6.49
CA THR A 505 19.69 -20.24 -6.09
C THR A 505 18.92 -20.28 -4.76
N ARG A 506 19.30 -19.45 -3.79
CA ARG A 506 18.61 -19.30 -2.51
C ARG A 506 17.17 -18.80 -2.71
N ILE A 507 17.01 -17.67 -3.41
CA ILE A 507 15.69 -17.09 -3.71
C ILE A 507 14.79 -18.09 -4.43
N ARG A 508 15.33 -18.79 -5.44
CA ARG A 508 14.59 -19.83 -6.15
C ARG A 508 14.07 -20.92 -5.21
N ALA A 509 14.91 -21.41 -4.29
CA ALA A 509 14.49 -22.43 -3.33
C ALA A 509 13.40 -21.91 -2.39
N SER A 510 13.54 -20.68 -1.87
CA SER A 510 12.56 -20.05 -0.99
C SER A 510 11.20 -19.84 -1.67
N LEU A 511 11.19 -19.39 -2.93
CA LEU A 511 9.97 -19.22 -3.73
C LEU A 511 9.24 -20.55 -3.95
N LEU A 512 9.98 -21.62 -4.29
CA LEU A 512 9.40 -22.94 -4.50
C LEU A 512 8.78 -23.50 -3.22
N GLU A 513 9.48 -23.40 -2.09
CA GLU A 513 8.99 -23.89 -0.80
C GLU A 513 7.74 -23.13 -0.32
N TYR A 514 7.70 -21.80 -0.51
CA TYR A 514 6.53 -20.99 -0.15
C TYR A 514 5.27 -21.36 -0.95
N CYS A 515 5.33 -21.35 -2.28
CA CYS A 515 4.16 -21.70 -3.11
C CYS A 515 3.75 -23.17 -2.92
N LYS A 516 4.72 -24.07 -2.67
CA LYS A 516 4.44 -25.45 -2.26
C LYS A 516 3.66 -25.50 -0.95
N ARG A 517 4.01 -24.68 0.05
CA ARG A 517 3.29 -24.59 1.32
C ARG A 517 1.84 -24.17 1.12
N ASP A 518 1.55 -23.18 0.28
CA ASP A 518 0.18 -22.72 0.02
C ASP A 518 -0.70 -23.85 -0.53
N THR A 519 -0.22 -24.61 -1.51
CA THR A 519 -0.98 -25.76 -2.04
C THR A 519 -1.12 -26.93 -1.08
N LEU A 520 -0.10 -27.18 -0.24
CA LEU A 520 -0.20 -28.15 0.85
C LEU A 520 -1.24 -27.71 1.89
N ALA A 521 -1.32 -26.40 2.17
CA ALA A 521 -2.32 -25.84 3.07
C ALA A 521 -3.75 -26.11 2.57
N LEU A 522 -4.02 -25.93 1.27
CA LEU A 522 -5.33 -26.25 0.69
C LEU A 522 -5.73 -27.71 0.91
N LEU A 523 -4.77 -28.62 0.70
CA LEU A 523 -4.97 -30.06 0.86
C LEU A 523 -5.29 -30.39 2.32
N GLU A 524 -4.46 -29.93 3.25
CA GLU A 524 -4.59 -30.26 4.67
C GLU A 524 -5.80 -29.59 5.32
N ILE A 525 -6.13 -28.34 4.95
CA ILE A 525 -7.36 -27.68 5.39
C ILE A 525 -8.57 -28.51 4.93
N ARG A 526 -8.64 -28.94 3.66
CA ARG A 526 -9.78 -29.78 3.21
C ARG A 526 -9.85 -31.07 4.01
N LYS A 527 -8.72 -31.78 4.20
CA LYS A 527 -8.70 -33.05 4.94
C LYS A 527 -9.17 -32.89 6.38
N ILE A 528 -8.65 -31.90 7.10
CA ILE A 528 -9.01 -31.62 8.50
C ILE A 528 -10.49 -31.27 8.61
N LEU A 529 -10.99 -30.38 7.75
CA LEU A 529 -12.40 -30.01 7.77
C LEU A 529 -13.31 -31.19 7.44
N LEU A 530 -12.89 -32.06 6.50
CA LEU A 530 -13.63 -33.27 6.17
C LEU A 530 -13.65 -34.23 7.36
N GLN A 531 -12.52 -34.48 8.03
CA GLN A 531 -12.41 -35.31 9.24
C GLN A 531 -13.32 -34.82 10.37
N LYS A 532 -13.30 -33.52 10.66
CA LYS A 532 -14.17 -32.89 11.67
C LYS A 532 -15.65 -33.12 11.43
N THR A 533 -16.07 -33.39 10.19
CA THR A 533 -17.48 -33.72 9.91
C THR A 533 -17.89 -35.12 10.38
N PHE A 534 -16.95 -36.02 10.69
CA PHE A 534 -17.19 -37.40 11.15
C PHE A 534 -17.07 -37.57 12.67
N GLU A 535 -16.51 -36.60 13.39
CA GLU A 535 -16.34 -36.69 14.84
C GLU A 535 -17.71 -36.65 15.55
N PRO A 536 -17.97 -37.54 16.54
CA PRO A 536 -19.21 -37.52 17.31
C PRO A 536 -19.37 -36.18 18.02
N ARG A 537 -20.54 -35.54 17.85
CA ARG A 537 -20.85 -34.31 18.57
C ARG A 537 -21.17 -34.65 20.02
N ASP A 538 -20.39 -34.14 20.97
CA ASP A 538 -20.86 -33.99 22.36
C ASP A 538 -21.93 -32.89 22.38
N GLN A 539 -23.17 -33.28 22.02
CA GLN A 539 -24.35 -32.43 22.12
C GLN A 539 -24.84 -32.35 23.57
N ASN A 540 -24.01 -31.88 24.50
CA ASN A 540 -24.43 -31.64 25.88
C ASN A 540 -23.53 -30.62 26.59
N LEU A 541 -23.54 -29.38 26.12
CA LEU A 541 -23.24 -28.22 26.96
C LEU A 541 -24.27 -27.13 26.65
N THR A 542 -25.45 -27.27 27.26
CA THR A 542 -26.37 -26.16 27.48
C THR A 542 -25.68 -25.19 28.45
N PRO A 543 -25.43 -23.92 28.10
CA PRO A 543 -25.01 -22.94 29.09
C PRO A 543 -26.19 -22.66 30.03
N VAL A 544 -25.98 -22.77 31.34
CA VAL A 544 -26.89 -22.30 32.40
C VAL A 544 -26.76 -20.78 32.53
#